data_AF-A0A7G8E7M7-F1
#
_entry.id   AF-A0A7G8E7M7-F1
#
_cell.length_a   1.000
_cell.length_b   1.000
_cell.length_c   1.000
_cell.angle_alpha   90.00
_cell.angle_beta   90.00
_cell.angle_gamma   90.00
#
_symmetry.space_group_name_H-M   'P 1'
#
loop_
_entity.id
_entity.type
_entity.pdbx_description
1 polymer ?
#
loop_
_entity_poly.entity_id
_entity_poly.type
_entity_poly.pdbx_seq_one_letter_code
_entity_poly.pdbx_strand_id
1 'polypeptide(L)'
;MKGSKAFSFQTSASAELQSCLLEKGSVMHCDPGTFLIEEGRVSDRVIVLLEGEVTITTTDHQGNQQRLAVLHDGAMVGEMSWLEKRPAVADVVSSTPCKVLELDVAVLDELSQSEPVIAAEWQRLVAKKLAAQIQSQNAWIHRYEGPGEEIEPLRKVLVLFAELNEQDVATLARIGSLRRIQPGDILLQQGQDVPSIFLILAGEAEIFVDIDGLNKRVGSSRRGELLGELTLLNSEAQGATATVQSAGGMELLELNKTVLNRALQDNPSLAEHFFRSLSCMLSQRSRDQLLARQLASRSQGAERESDEGDELDLMQLGGINRAGQRFNSLCQKFQSGEGIQP
;
A
#
# COMPACT_ATOMS: atom_id res chain seq x y z
N MET A 1 -7.81 -12.08 22.26
CA MET A 1 -7.60 -11.25 21.06
C MET A 1 -7.56 -9.78 21.48
N LYS A 2 -6.37 -9.18 21.60
CA LYS A 2 -6.28 -7.71 21.68
C LYS A 2 -6.57 -7.22 20.26
N GLY A 3 -7.67 -6.48 20.07
CA GLY A 3 -7.99 -5.88 18.78
C GLY A 3 -6.81 -5.02 18.33
N SER A 4 -6.35 -5.24 17.09
CA SER A 4 -5.42 -4.31 16.44
C SER A 4 -6.03 -2.91 16.56
N LYS A 5 -5.32 -1.98 17.19
CA LYS A 5 -5.80 -0.59 17.27
C LYS A 5 -5.92 -0.08 15.84
N ALA A 6 -7.09 0.44 15.48
CA ALA A 6 -7.27 1.12 14.21
C ALA A 6 -6.26 2.28 14.10
N PHE A 7 -5.76 2.54 12.90
CA PHE A 7 -4.89 3.67 12.64
C PHE A 7 -5.55 4.97 13.12
N SER A 8 -4.78 5.81 13.81
CA SER A 8 -5.22 7.15 14.24
C SER A 8 -4.10 8.14 13.97
N PHE A 9 -4.43 9.19 13.21
CA PHE A 9 -3.55 10.30 12.88
C PHE A 9 -3.05 11.01 14.14
N GLN A 10 -3.92 11.36 15.09
CA GLN A 10 -3.53 12.12 16.30
C GLN A 10 -2.53 11.38 17.17
N THR A 11 -2.57 10.04 17.17
CA THR A 11 -1.65 9.21 17.97
C THR A 11 -0.40 8.77 17.20
N SER A 12 -0.44 8.79 15.87
CA SER A 12 0.66 8.32 15.02
C SER A 12 1.53 9.45 14.47
N ALA A 13 0.96 10.64 14.26
CA ALA A 13 1.65 11.82 13.75
C ALA A 13 2.39 12.58 14.85
N SER A 14 3.56 13.12 14.53
CA SER A 14 4.30 14.07 15.38
C SER A 14 3.50 15.35 15.61
N ALA A 15 3.84 16.08 16.67
CA ALA A 15 3.20 17.37 16.95
C ALA A 15 3.51 18.39 15.84
N GLU A 16 4.71 18.30 15.26
CA GLU A 16 5.18 19.11 14.15
C GLU A 16 4.35 18.86 12.88
N LEU A 17 4.16 17.59 12.51
CA LEU A 17 3.32 17.23 11.37
C LEU A 17 1.86 17.64 11.57
N GLN A 18 1.30 17.39 12.76
CA GLN A 18 -0.07 17.82 13.08
C GLN A 18 -0.23 19.34 12.94
N SER A 19 0.70 20.11 13.49
CA SER A 19 0.64 21.58 13.43
C SER A 19 0.78 22.08 11.99
N CYS A 20 1.73 21.55 11.23
CA CYS A 20 1.94 21.92 9.83
C CYS A 20 0.71 21.64 8.96
N LEU A 21 0.10 20.46 9.09
CA LEU A 21 -1.09 20.10 8.32
C LEU A 21 -2.34 20.90 8.75
N LEU A 22 -2.49 21.23 10.03
CA LEU A 22 -3.58 22.09 10.50
C LEU A 22 -3.43 23.54 10.01
N GLU A 23 -2.20 24.03 9.86
CA GLU A 23 -1.93 25.38 9.33
C GLU A 23 -2.18 25.46 7.82
N LYS A 24 -1.78 24.44 7.07
CA LYS A 24 -1.91 24.42 5.59
C LYS A 24 -3.24 23.87 5.08
N GLY A 25 -3.95 23.09 5.89
CA GLY A 25 -5.26 22.53 5.56
C GLY A 25 -6.43 23.39 5.99
N SER A 26 -7.64 22.94 5.65
CA SER A 26 -8.90 23.61 6.02
C SER A 26 -9.68 22.75 7.00
N VAL A 27 -9.99 23.28 8.19
CA VAL A 27 -10.84 22.60 9.16
C VAL A 27 -12.31 22.90 8.87
N MET A 28 -13.11 21.87 8.67
CA MET A 28 -14.54 21.97 8.36
C MET A 28 -15.39 21.19 9.37
N HIS A 29 -16.63 21.62 9.54
CA HIS A 29 -17.66 20.89 10.28
C HIS A 29 -18.72 20.42 9.29
N CYS A 30 -19.16 19.18 9.44
CA CYS A 30 -20.20 18.61 8.60
C CYS A 30 -21.27 17.93 9.45
N ASP A 31 -22.53 18.10 9.04
CA ASP A 31 -23.68 17.45 9.65
C ASP A 31 -23.75 15.97 9.25
N PRO A 32 -24.47 15.11 10.01
CA PRO A 32 -24.73 13.73 9.61
C PRO A 32 -25.34 13.63 8.20
N GLY A 33 -24.92 12.61 7.44
CA GLY A 33 -25.36 12.35 6.07
C GLY A 33 -24.59 13.12 5.00
N THR A 34 -23.57 13.89 5.38
CA THR A 34 -22.70 14.60 4.43
C THR A 34 -21.74 13.61 3.77
N PHE A 35 -21.70 13.61 2.45
CA PHE A 35 -20.69 12.88 1.68
C PHE A 35 -19.36 13.63 1.74
N LEU A 36 -18.36 12.99 2.33
CA LEU A 36 -16.99 13.50 2.38
C LEU A 36 -16.18 13.01 1.18
N ILE A 37 -16.43 11.77 0.74
CA ILE A 37 -15.89 11.18 -0.48
C ILE A 37 -17.05 10.48 -1.19
N GLU A 38 -17.15 10.65 -2.51
CA GLU A 38 -18.16 10.01 -3.34
C GLU A 38 -17.53 8.93 -4.22
N GLU A 39 -18.11 7.73 -4.20
CA GLU A 39 -17.73 6.60 -5.04
C GLU A 39 -17.81 6.98 -6.53
N GLY A 40 -16.83 6.52 -7.32
CA GLY A 40 -16.78 6.80 -8.75
C GLY A 40 -16.32 8.21 -9.11
N ARG A 41 -16.00 9.07 -8.13
CA ARG A 41 -15.39 10.38 -8.37
C ARG A 41 -13.92 10.40 -8.01
N VAL A 42 -13.11 11.10 -8.81
CA VAL A 42 -11.74 11.42 -8.43
C VAL A 42 -11.81 12.48 -7.34
N SER A 43 -11.31 12.15 -6.17
CA SER A 43 -11.08 13.09 -5.08
C SER A 43 -9.73 13.79 -5.27
N ASP A 44 -9.76 15.11 -5.13
CA ASP A 44 -8.63 16.04 -5.17
C ASP A 44 -8.15 16.45 -3.77
N ARG A 45 -8.61 15.74 -2.73
CA ARG A 45 -8.32 16.01 -1.34
C ARG A 45 -8.14 14.73 -0.53
N VAL A 46 -7.36 14.83 0.54
CA VAL A 46 -7.27 13.83 1.59
C VAL A 46 -7.95 14.41 2.83
N ILE A 47 -8.79 13.60 3.47
CA ILE A 47 -9.57 14.04 4.63
C ILE A 47 -9.08 13.28 5.86
N VAL A 48 -8.75 14.01 6.92
CA VAL A 48 -8.48 13.47 8.24
C VAL A 48 -9.65 13.79 9.16
N LEU A 49 -10.26 12.76 9.74
CA LEU A 49 -11.35 12.90 10.70
C LEU A 49 -10.76 13.34 12.05
N LEU A 50 -11.03 14.57 12.48
CA LEU A 50 -10.54 15.08 13.76
C LEU A 50 -11.44 14.63 14.91
N GLU A 51 -12.76 14.73 14.71
CA GLU A 51 -13.80 14.35 15.68
C GLU A 51 -15.02 13.80 14.93
N GLY A 52 -15.63 12.72 15.43
CA GLY A 52 -16.89 12.16 14.95
C GLY A 52 -16.76 10.74 14.39
N GLU A 53 -17.79 10.31 13.68
CA GLU A 53 -17.87 8.99 13.07
C GLU A 53 -18.29 9.10 11.61
N VAL A 54 -17.60 8.36 10.73
CA VAL A 54 -17.95 8.23 9.32
C VAL A 54 -18.11 6.76 8.95
N THR A 55 -19.07 6.46 8.08
CA THR A 55 -19.30 5.13 7.54
C THR A 55 -18.75 5.04 6.12
N ILE A 56 -18.00 3.98 5.83
CA ILE A 56 -17.59 3.63 4.47
C ILE A 56 -18.61 2.67 3.88
N THR A 57 -19.22 3.06 2.77
CA THR A 57 -20.16 2.22 2.01
C THR A 57 -19.69 2.07 0.58
N THR A 58 -20.03 0.95 -0.04
CA THR A 58 -19.91 0.79 -1.49
C THR A 58 -21.23 0.31 -2.05
N THR A 59 -21.52 0.70 -3.28
CA THR A 59 -22.73 0.28 -3.98
C THR A 59 -22.39 -0.82 -4.97
N ASP A 60 -23.03 -1.98 -4.86
CA ASP A 60 -22.90 -3.03 -5.88
C ASP A 60 -23.64 -2.65 -7.18
N HIS A 61 -23.45 -3.40 -8.27
CA HIS A 61 -24.13 -3.11 -9.55
C HIS A 61 -25.65 -3.28 -9.50
N GLN A 62 -26.20 -3.91 -8.46
CA GLN A 62 -27.64 -4.02 -8.24
C GLN A 62 -28.19 -2.81 -7.47
N GLY A 63 -27.34 -1.86 -7.08
CA GLY A 63 -27.70 -0.68 -6.30
C GLY A 63 -27.77 -0.94 -4.80
N ASN A 64 -27.37 -2.12 -4.31
CA ASN A 64 -27.37 -2.39 -2.87
C ASN A 64 -26.14 -1.76 -2.23
N GLN A 65 -26.36 -1.00 -1.16
CA GLN A 65 -25.27 -0.46 -0.37
C GLN A 65 -24.75 -1.50 0.63
N GLN A 66 -23.45 -1.75 0.56
CA GLN A 66 -22.72 -2.59 1.50
C GLN A 66 -21.83 -1.72 2.39
N ARG A 67 -22.00 -1.87 3.71
CA ARG A 67 -21.14 -1.19 4.70
C ARG A 67 -19.82 -1.93 4.85
N LEU A 68 -18.72 -1.28 4.47
CA LEU A 68 -17.37 -1.83 4.53
C LEU A 68 -16.71 -1.64 5.89
N ALA A 69 -16.86 -0.46 6.48
CA ALA A 69 -16.26 -0.11 7.76
C ALA A 69 -16.95 1.10 8.41
N VAL A 70 -16.70 1.26 9.70
CA VAL A 70 -17.00 2.49 10.45
C VAL A 70 -15.67 3.03 10.97
N LEU A 71 -15.41 4.30 10.71
CA LEU A 71 -14.20 5.00 11.07
C LEU A 71 -14.50 6.10 12.09
N HIS A 72 -13.54 6.37 12.96
CA HIS A 72 -13.66 7.31 14.08
C HIS A 72 -12.49 8.28 14.06
N ASP A 73 -12.42 9.14 15.07
CA ASP A 73 -11.34 10.11 15.33
C ASP A 73 -9.95 9.58 14.93
N GLY A 74 -9.31 10.31 14.02
CA GLY A 74 -7.98 10.03 13.50
C GLY A 74 -7.93 9.22 12.22
N ALA A 75 -9.07 8.75 11.74
CA ALA A 75 -9.11 8.08 10.46
C ALA A 75 -8.76 9.03 9.31
N MET A 76 -8.19 8.45 8.26
CA MET A 76 -7.80 9.15 7.04
C MET A 76 -8.46 8.47 5.84
N VAL A 77 -9.04 9.27 4.95
CA VAL A 77 -9.76 8.81 3.75
C VAL A 77 -9.42 9.68 2.54
N GLY A 78 -9.69 9.16 1.34
CA GLY A 78 -9.40 9.84 0.07
C GLY A 78 -7.98 9.61 -0.45
N GLU A 79 -7.10 9.00 0.34
CA GLU A 79 -5.69 8.82 0.01
C GLU A 79 -5.47 7.96 -1.24
N MET A 80 -6.31 6.95 -1.46
CA MET A 80 -6.20 6.06 -2.62
C MET A 80 -6.49 6.79 -3.93
N SER A 81 -7.45 7.72 -3.90
CA SER A 81 -7.80 8.54 -5.06
C SER A 81 -6.65 9.49 -5.39
N TRP A 82 -6.08 10.14 -4.37
CA TRP A 82 -4.92 11.01 -4.54
C TRP A 82 -3.68 10.28 -5.07
N LEU A 83 -3.28 9.17 -4.44
CA LEU A 83 -2.06 8.43 -4.80
C LEU A 83 -2.10 7.87 -6.21
N GLU A 84 -3.25 7.32 -6.62
CA GLU A 84 -3.39 6.64 -7.90
C GLU A 84 -3.96 7.54 -9.01
N LYS A 85 -4.49 8.72 -8.66
CA LYS A 85 -5.26 9.60 -9.56
C LYS A 85 -6.44 8.87 -10.22
N ARG A 86 -7.09 8.00 -9.46
CA ARG A 86 -8.23 7.17 -9.90
C ARG A 86 -9.46 7.48 -9.05
N PRO A 87 -10.68 7.24 -9.58
CA PRO A 87 -11.90 7.38 -8.81
C PRO A 87 -11.88 6.62 -7.48
N ALA A 88 -12.59 7.14 -6.48
CA ALA A 88 -12.80 6.46 -5.21
C ALA A 88 -13.60 5.16 -5.41
N VAL A 89 -13.27 4.13 -4.62
CA VAL A 89 -13.94 2.81 -4.67
C VAL A 89 -15.09 2.66 -3.68
N ALA A 90 -15.35 3.69 -2.87
CA ALA A 90 -16.35 3.67 -1.83
C ALA A 90 -16.72 5.10 -1.43
N ASP A 91 -17.97 5.27 -1.02
CA ASP A 91 -18.45 6.46 -0.36
C ASP A 91 -17.91 6.55 1.06
N VAL A 92 -17.71 7.77 1.54
CA VAL A 92 -17.47 8.07 2.94
C VAL A 92 -18.49 9.11 3.38
N VAL A 93 -19.37 8.71 4.30
CA VAL A 93 -20.50 9.53 4.75
C VAL A 93 -20.43 9.75 6.25
N SER A 94 -20.65 10.99 6.72
CA SER A 94 -20.71 11.29 8.15
C SER A 94 -21.90 10.60 8.81
N SER A 95 -21.65 9.78 9.84
CA SER A 95 -22.69 9.17 10.68
C SER A 95 -23.17 10.14 11.77
N THR A 96 -22.27 10.98 12.28
CA THR A 96 -22.50 11.98 13.34
C THR A 96 -22.10 13.36 12.82
N PRO A 97 -22.38 14.45 13.57
CA PRO A 97 -21.66 15.70 13.34
C PRO A 97 -20.16 15.39 13.42
N CYS A 98 -19.40 15.81 12.42
CA CYS A 98 -17.96 15.57 12.36
C CYS A 98 -17.21 16.88 12.18
N LYS A 99 -15.98 16.88 12.66
CA LYS A 99 -14.97 17.89 12.38
C LYS A 99 -13.85 17.23 11.61
N VAL A 100 -13.53 17.77 10.44
CA VAL A 100 -12.56 17.18 9.52
C VAL A 100 -11.49 18.21 9.14
N LEU A 101 -10.29 17.72 8.89
CA LEU A 101 -9.22 18.48 8.24
C LEU A 101 -9.17 18.04 6.78
N GLU A 102 -9.46 18.96 5.86
CA GLU A 102 -9.27 18.76 4.43
C GLU A 102 -7.89 19.24 3.99
N LEU A 103 -7.19 18.38 3.26
CA LEU A 103 -5.88 18.63 2.68
C LEU A 103 -5.99 18.50 1.17
N ASP A 104 -5.89 19.63 0.46
CA ASP A 104 -5.83 19.63 -0.99
C ASP A 104 -4.54 18.95 -1.48
N VAL A 105 -4.64 18.23 -2.60
CA VAL A 105 -3.48 17.57 -3.21
C VAL A 105 -2.35 18.57 -3.52
N ALA A 106 -2.69 19.80 -3.89
CA ALA A 106 -1.71 20.86 -4.13
C ALA A 106 -0.87 21.18 -2.89
N VAL A 107 -1.48 21.17 -1.70
CA VAL A 107 -0.76 21.38 -0.42
C VAL A 107 0.19 20.21 -0.16
N LEU A 108 -0.26 18.97 -0.42
CA LEU A 108 0.56 17.78 -0.23
C LEU A 108 1.74 17.73 -1.20
N ASP A 109 1.55 18.18 -2.44
CA ASP A 109 2.61 18.27 -3.44
C ASP A 109 3.59 19.42 -3.13
N GLU A 110 3.14 20.52 -2.52
CA GLU A 110 4.02 21.61 -2.05
C GLU A 110 4.91 21.18 -0.88
N LEU A 111 4.37 20.40 0.07
CA LEU A 111 5.12 19.87 1.22
C LEU A 111 6.38 19.11 0.81
N SER A 112 6.30 18.37 -0.30
CA SER A 112 7.44 17.65 -0.89
C SER A 112 8.63 18.57 -1.17
N GLN A 113 8.36 19.78 -1.65
CA GLN A 113 9.38 20.74 -2.07
C GLN A 113 9.85 21.62 -0.91
N SER A 114 8.93 22.06 -0.06
CA SER A 114 9.23 23.03 1.00
C SER A 114 9.72 22.38 2.29
N GLU A 115 9.19 21.20 2.65
CA GLU A 115 9.38 20.56 3.96
C GLU A 115 9.57 19.04 3.84
N PRO A 116 10.68 18.55 3.23
CA PRO A 116 10.86 17.12 2.93
C PRO A 116 10.78 16.18 4.14
N VAL A 117 11.16 16.67 5.33
CA VAL A 117 11.05 15.90 6.59
C VAL A 117 9.59 15.64 6.94
N ILE A 118 8.74 16.66 6.85
CA ILE A 118 7.30 16.57 7.12
C ILE A 118 6.62 15.73 6.03
N ALA A 119 7.00 15.94 4.76
CA ALA A 119 6.49 15.14 3.65
C ALA A 119 6.82 13.64 3.81
N ALA A 120 8.05 13.31 4.20
CA ALA A 120 8.45 11.93 4.48
C ALA A 120 7.65 11.30 5.63
N GLU A 121 7.40 12.05 6.69
CA GLU A 121 6.57 11.58 7.81
C GLU A 121 5.12 11.34 7.36
N TRP A 122 4.53 12.28 6.62
CA TRP A 122 3.19 12.15 6.04
C TRP A 122 3.08 10.89 5.18
N GLN A 123 4.01 10.70 4.22
CA GLN A 123 4.02 9.54 3.34
C GLN A 123 4.15 8.23 4.13
N ARG A 124 4.97 8.22 5.19
CA ARG A 124 5.10 7.07 6.09
C ARG A 124 3.81 6.76 6.82
N LEU A 125 3.06 7.76 7.27
CA LEU A 125 1.76 7.57 7.92
C LEU A 125 0.71 7.00 6.96
N VAL A 126 0.65 7.51 5.74
CA VAL A 126 -0.23 6.99 4.68
C VAL A 126 0.11 5.52 4.41
N ALA A 127 1.39 5.20 4.24
CA ALA A 127 1.86 3.82 4.04
C ALA A 127 1.45 2.93 5.23
N LYS A 128 1.66 3.39 6.48
CA LYS A 128 1.26 2.67 7.70
C LYS A 128 -0.24 2.42 7.76
N LYS A 129 -1.06 3.43 7.41
CA LYS A 129 -2.52 3.31 7.35
C LYS A 129 -2.94 2.25 6.33
N LEU A 130 -2.40 2.31 5.11
CA LEU A 130 -2.70 1.33 4.05
C LEU A 130 -2.23 -0.08 4.42
N ALA A 131 -1.07 -0.21 5.05
CA ALA A 131 -0.58 -1.49 5.56
C ALA A 131 -1.51 -2.08 6.63
N ALA A 132 -1.95 -1.27 7.59
CA ALA A 132 -2.93 -1.68 8.61
C ALA A 132 -4.27 -2.08 7.98
N GLN A 133 -4.72 -1.33 6.97
CA GLN A 133 -5.92 -1.65 6.20
C GLN A 133 -5.81 -3.02 5.54
N ILE A 134 -4.74 -3.30 4.79
CA ILE A 134 -4.49 -4.63 4.18
C ILE A 134 -4.45 -5.74 5.24
N GLN A 135 -3.79 -5.53 6.38
CA GLN A 135 -3.72 -6.54 7.45
C GLN A 135 -5.09 -6.86 8.03
N SER A 136 -5.89 -5.84 8.32
CA SER A 136 -7.27 -6.00 8.77
C SER A 136 -8.15 -6.72 7.74
N GLN A 137 -7.86 -6.53 6.46
CA GLN A 137 -8.59 -7.12 5.35
C GLN A 137 -8.16 -8.56 5.05
N ASN A 138 -6.87 -8.88 5.17
CA ASN A 138 -6.32 -10.24 5.04
C ASN A 138 -6.93 -11.19 6.08
N ALA A 139 -7.15 -10.71 7.31
CA ALA A 139 -7.86 -11.47 8.36
C ALA A 139 -9.27 -11.93 7.95
N TRP A 140 -9.86 -11.31 6.91
CA TRP A 140 -11.18 -11.65 6.37
C TRP A 140 -11.16 -12.51 5.12
N ILE A 141 -10.06 -12.51 4.32
CA ILE A 141 -9.91 -13.42 3.17
C ILE A 141 -9.97 -14.89 3.65
N HIS A 142 -9.62 -15.15 4.91
CA HIS A 142 -9.76 -16.46 5.55
C HIS A 142 -11.21 -16.96 5.72
N ARG A 143 -12.22 -16.11 5.47
CA ARG A 143 -13.65 -16.48 5.53
C ARG A 143 -14.31 -16.71 4.16
N TYR A 144 -13.58 -16.50 3.06
CA TYR A 144 -14.09 -16.70 1.71
C TYR A 144 -13.48 -17.97 1.09
N GLU A 145 -14.32 -19.00 0.92
CA GLU A 145 -14.05 -20.21 0.14
C GLU A 145 -14.74 -20.08 -1.22
N GLY A 146 -14.28 -19.14 -2.05
CA GLY A 146 -14.66 -19.06 -3.46
C GLY A 146 -13.55 -19.63 -4.36
N PRO A 147 -13.89 -20.26 -5.49
CA PRO A 147 -12.91 -20.89 -6.38
C PRO A 147 -12.17 -19.84 -7.22
N GLY A 148 -10.85 -19.76 -7.02
CA GLY A 148 -9.88 -19.79 -8.12
C GLY A 148 -9.93 -18.71 -9.21
N GLU A 149 -9.94 -17.42 -8.88
CA GLU A 149 -9.48 -16.40 -9.82
C GLU A 149 -8.11 -15.86 -9.37
N GLU A 150 -7.07 -16.20 -10.14
CA GLU A 150 -5.75 -15.61 -10.02
C GLU A 150 -5.86 -14.13 -10.38
N ILE A 151 -5.72 -13.24 -9.39
CA ILE A 151 -5.55 -11.81 -9.64
C ILE A 151 -4.19 -11.65 -10.34
N GLU A 152 -4.21 -11.54 -11.67
CA GLU A 152 -3.00 -11.27 -12.46
C GLU A 152 -2.36 -9.95 -12.03
N PRO A 153 -1.03 -9.89 -11.79
CA PRO A 153 -0.35 -8.62 -11.75
C PRO A 153 0.70 -8.53 -12.86
N LEU A 154 0.46 -7.63 -13.81
CA LEU A 154 1.50 -6.96 -14.56
C LEU A 154 1.41 -5.45 -14.23
N ARG A 155 2.53 -4.88 -13.72
CA ARG A 155 2.90 -3.44 -13.59
C ARG A 155 3.34 -2.92 -12.20
N LYS A 156 3.41 -3.73 -11.15
CA LYS A 156 3.72 -3.24 -9.78
C LYS A 156 5.16 -2.69 -9.60
N VAL A 157 6.15 -3.22 -10.32
CA VAL A 157 7.52 -2.69 -10.23
C VAL A 157 7.64 -1.25 -10.73
N LEU A 158 6.83 -0.89 -11.72
CA LEU A 158 6.87 0.45 -12.30
C LEU A 158 6.36 1.49 -11.31
N VAL A 159 5.44 1.08 -10.43
CA VAL A 159 4.94 1.92 -9.34
C VAL A 159 6.05 2.18 -8.33
N LEU A 160 6.83 1.14 -7.97
CA LEU A 160 7.95 1.31 -7.05
C LEU A 160 8.97 2.34 -7.59
N PHE A 161 9.39 2.15 -8.85
CA PHE A 161 10.46 2.92 -9.46
C PHE A 161 10.00 4.24 -10.14
N ALA A 162 8.70 4.50 -10.21
CA ALA A 162 8.16 5.76 -10.73
C ALA A 162 8.53 6.94 -9.81
N GLU A 163 8.36 6.75 -8.51
CA GLU A 163 8.61 7.80 -7.51
C GLU A 163 10.10 7.93 -7.16
N LEU A 164 10.89 6.86 -7.28
CA LEU A 164 12.32 6.86 -6.96
C LEU A 164 13.14 7.49 -8.09
N ASN A 165 14.00 8.46 -7.77
CA ASN A 165 14.96 9.02 -8.72
C ASN A 165 16.24 8.15 -8.85
N GLU A 166 17.17 8.55 -9.72
CA GLU A 166 18.40 7.79 -9.97
C GLU A 166 19.32 7.69 -8.74
N GLN A 167 19.39 8.75 -7.94
CA GLN A 167 20.16 8.78 -6.70
C GLN A 167 19.53 7.88 -5.63
N ASP A 168 18.21 7.81 -5.59
CA ASP A 168 17.47 6.92 -4.69
C ASP A 168 17.79 5.46 -5.04
N VAL A 169 17.67 5.11 -6.32
CA VAL A 169 17.99 3.77 -6.82
C VAL A 169 19.46 3.41 -6.57
N ALA A 170 20.39 4.34 -6.78
CA ALA A 170 21.80 4.13 -6.47
C ALA A 170 22.03 3.90 -4.96
N THR A 171 21.31 4.62 -4.10
CA THR A 171 21.39 4.45 -2.65
C THR A 171 20.86 3.08 -2.23
N LEU A 172 19.68 2.68 -2.72
CA LEU A 172 19.10 1.36 -2.47
C LEU A 172 20.00 0.24 -2.98
N ALA A 173 20.61 0.40 -4.16
CA ALA A 173 21.57 -0.56 -4.70
C ALA A 173 22.80 -0.71 -3.80
N ARG A 174 23.32 0.40 -3.26
CA ARG A 174 24.51 0.42 -2.41
C ARG A 174 24.28 -0.23 -1.05
N ILE A 175 23.09 -0.07 -0.46
CA ILE A 175 22.78 -0.62 0.87
C ILE A 175 22.15 -2.01 0.84
N GLY A 176 21.76 -2.48 -0.35
CA GLY A 176 21.16 -3.79 -0.54
C GLY A 176 22.16 -4.84 -1.03
N SER A 177 21.77 -6.11 -0.89
CA SER A 177 22.57 -7.25 -1.34
C SER A 177 21.75 -8.19 -2.21
N LEU A 178 22.42 -8.90 -3.13
CA LEU A 178 21.78 -9.96 -3.91
C LEU A 178 21.66 -11.22 -3.07
N ARG A 179 20.43 -11.71 -2.90
CA ARG A 179 20.13 -13.00 -2.29
C ARG A 179 19.53 -13.95 -3.31
N ARG A 180 20.08 -15.16 -3.38
CA ARG A 180 19.54 -16.25 -4.20
C ARG A 180 18.99 -17.33 -3.31
N ILE A 181 17.80 -17.84 -3.65
CA ILE A 181 17.17 -18.96 -2.95
C ILE A 181 16.75 -20.04 -3.95
N GLN A 182 16.76 -21.29 -3.52
CA GLN A 182 16.49 -22.47 -4.33
C GLN A 182 14.97 -22.76 -4.45
N PRO A 183 14.54 -23.60 -5.39
CA PRO A 183 13.16 -24.11 -5.41
C PRO A 183 12.80 -24.79 -4.08
N GLY A 184 11.64 -24.47 -3.52
CA GLY A 184 11.14 -25.01 -2.26
C GLY A 184 11.62 -24.27 -1.00
N ASP A 185 12.63 -23.40 -1.09
CA ASP A 185 13.11 -22.63 0.07
C ASP A 185 12.03 -21.67 0.59
N ILE A 186 11.90 -21.60 1.92
CA ILE A 186 11.04 -20.63 2.60
C ILE A 186 11.83 -19.35 2.83
N LEU A 187 11.40 -18.26 2.18
CA LEU A 187 11.98 -16.93 2.38
C LEU A 187 11.46 -16.28 3.66
N LEU A 188 10.14 -16.28 3.84
CA LEU A 188 9.45 -15.73 5.00
C LEU A 188 8.56 -16.81 5.61
N GLN A 189 8.52 -16.91 6.93
CA GLN A 189 7.62 -17.82 7.64
C GLN A 189 6.58 -17.00 8.39
N GLN A 190 5.29 -17.33 8.24
CA GLN A 190 4.21 -16.63 8.92
C GLN A 190 4.44 -16.58 10.44
N GLY A 191 4.22 -15.40 11.03
CA GLY A 191 4.40 -15.12 12.44
C GLY A 191 5.85 -15.01 12.92
N GLN A 192 6.84 -15.17 12.03
CA GLN A 192 8.26 -14.99 12.38
C GLN A 192 8.74 -13.58 12.07
N ASP A 193 9.73 -13.11 12.82
CA ASP A 193 10.34 -11.81 12.57
C ASP A 193 11.02 -11.75 11.19
N VAL A 194 10.96 -10.58 10.57
CA VAL A 194 11.42 -10.34 9.21
C VAL A 194 12.43 -9.18 9.26
N PRO A 195 13.74 -9.43 9.32
CA PRO A 195 14.74 -8.37 9.53
C PRO A 195 15.00 -7.52 8.28
N SER A 196 14.52 -7.95 7.11
CA SER A 196 14.79 -7.33 5.81
C SER A 196 13.51 -7.23 4.98
N ILE A 197 13.47 -6.29 4.03
CA ILE A 197 12.49 -6.33 2.93
C ILE A 197 13.18 -6.88 1.68
N PHE A 198 12.40 -7.50 0.79
CA PHE A 198 12.93 -8.16 -0.39
C PHE A 198 12.21 -7.68 -1.64
N LEU A 199 12.94 -7.28 -2.67
CA LEU A 199 12.42 -7.03 -4.01
C LEU A 199 12.76 -8.20 -4.92
N ILE A 200 11.75 -8.83 -5.53
CA ILE A 200 11.97 -9.95 -6.45
C ILE A 200 12.61 -9.42 -7.74
N LEU A 201 13.86 -9.79 -8.02
CA LEU A 201 14.57 -9.43 -9.25
C LEU A 201 14.34 -10.45 -10.36
N ALA A 202 14.19 -11.73 -10.01
CA ALA A 202 13.84 -12.82 -10.91
C ALA A 202 13.19 -13.98 -10.14
N GLY A 203 12.34 -14.75 -10.83
CA GLY A 203 11.62 -15.89 -10.26
C GLY A 203 10.20 -15.56 -9.78
N GLU A 204 9.60 -16.54 -9.10
CA GLU A 204 8.24 -16.47 -8.54
C GLU A 204 8.19 -17.11 -7.16
N ALA A 205 7.41 -16.49 -6.27
CA ALA A 205 7.11 -16.94 -4.93
C ALA A 205 5.65 -17.41 -4.86
N GLU A 206 5.39 -18.47 -4.11
CA GLU A 206 4.05 -18.84 -3.67
C GLU A 206 3.79 -18.32 -2.26
N ILE A 207 2.59 -17.79 -2.04
CA ILE A 207 2.18 -17.20 -0.76
C ILE A 207 1.19 -18.14 -0.08
N PHE A 208 1.51 -18.55 1.14
CA PHE A 208 0.70 -19.43 1.96
C PHE A 208 0.30 -18.73 3.26
N VAL A 209 -0.91 -19.01 3.72
CA VAL A 209 -1.37 -18.59 5.05
C VAL A 209 -1.93 -19.78 5.79
N ASP A 210 -1.48 -19.97 7.03
CA ASP A 210 -2.06 -20.90 7.98
C ASP A 210 -3.41 -20.35 8.47
N ILE A 211 -4.45 -21.13 8.26
CA ILE A 211 -5.82 -20.87 8.71
C ILE A 211 -6.26 -22.12 9.48
N ASP A 212 -6.46 -21.99 10.79
CA ASP A 212 -6.87 -23.09 11.67
C ASP A 212 -5.97 -24.35 11.54
N GLY A 213 -4.66 -24.15 11.33
CA GLY A 213 -3.68 -25.23 11.16
C GLY A 213 -3.60 -25.81 9.74
N LEU A 214 -4.35 -25.25 8.79
CA LEU A 214 -4.29 -25.60 7.37
C LEU A 214 -3.53 -24.53 6.59
N ASN A 215 -2.41 -24.91 5.98
CA ASN A 215 -1.67 -24.04 5.07
C ASN A 215 -2.40 -23.93 3.72
N LYS A 216 -3.05 -22.80 3.48
CA LYS A 216 -3.74 -22.50 2.22
C LYS A 216 -2.87 -21.62 1.34
N ARG A 217 -2.69 -21.97 0.06
CA ARG A 217 -2.10 -21.07 -0.94
C ARG A 217 -3.09 -19.95 -1.23
N VAL A 218 -2.66 -18.70 -1.03
CA VAL A 218 -3.51 -17.49 -1.17
C VAL A 218 -3.11 -16.61 -2.35
N GLY A 219 -2.01 -16.93 -3.03
CA GLY A 219 -1.55 -16.21 -4.22
C GLY A 219 -0.11 -16.55 -4.58
N SER A 220 0.43 -15.83 -5.56
CA SER A 220 1.85 -15.83 -5.88
C SER A 220 2.38 -14.40 -5.99
N SER A 221 3.69 -14.26 -5.89
CA SER A 221 4.40 -13.02 -6.11
C SER A 221 5.52 -13.15 -7.13
N ARG A 222 5.69 -12.15 -7.99
CA ARG A 222 6.57 -12.23 -9.17
C ARG A 222 7.59 -11.11 -9.20
N ARG A 223 8.51 -11.18 -10.17
CA ARG A 223 9.51 -10.15 -10.45
C ARG A 223 8.91 -8.75 -10.32
N GLY A 224 9.52 -7.96 -9.44
CA GLY A 224 9.20 -6.57 -9.20
C GLY A 224 8.24 -6.30 -8.04
N GLU A 225 7.78 -7.34 -7.35
CA GLU A 225 7.03 -7.18 -6.10
C GLU A 225 7.94 -7.14 -4.88
N LEU A 226 7.51 -6.38 -3.87
CA LEU A 226 8.14 -6.33 -2.56
C LEU A 226 7.52 -7.37 -1.62
N LEU A 227 8.35 -7.96 -0.77
CA LEU A 227 7.98 -8.92 0.25
C LEU A 227 8.51 -8.45 1.61
N GLY A 228 7.69 -8.64 2.65
CA GLY A 228 8.02 -8.23 4.02
C GLY A 228 7.85 -6.73 4.28
N GLU A 229 7.40 -5.96 3.30
CA GLU A 229 7.18 -4.51 3.35
C GLU A 229 6.22 -4.09 4.47
N LEU A 230 5.18 -4.88 4.74
CA LEU A 230 4.21 -4.58 5.81
C LEU A 230 4.88 -4.54 7.20
N THR A 231 5.92 -5.34 7.40
CA THR A 231 6.65 -5.42 8.66
C THR A 231 7.66 -4.28 8.83
N LEU A 232 7.89 -3.46 7.79
CA LEU A 232 8.67 -2.22 7.89
C LEU A 232 7.85 -1.10 8.55
N LEU A 233 6.53 -1.07 8.28
CA LEU A 233 5.64 0.03 8.67
C LEU A 233 4.96 -0.20 10.02
N ASN A 234 4.70 -1.47 10.35
CA ASN A 234 3.97 -1.83 11.56
C ASN A 234 4.92 -2.40 12.62
N SER A 235 5.29 -1.56 13.60
CA SER A 235 6.05 -1.98 14.78
C SER A 235 5.29 -2.95 15.69
N GLU A 236 3.97 -3.07 15.52
CA GLU A 236 3.11 -4.00 16.26
C GLU A 236 2.93 -5.37 15.58
N ALA A 237 3.38 -5.52 14.33
CA ALA A 237 3.30 -6.80 13.64
C ALA A 237 4.26 -7.79 14.30
N GLN A 238 3.72 -8.91 14.82
CA GLN A 238 4.51 -9.96 15.49
C GLN A 238 5.39 -10.77 14.52
N GLY A 239 5.40 -10.43 13.23
CA GLY A 239 6.15 -11.14 12.20
C GLY A 239 5.50 -11.05 10.83
N ALA A 240 5.93 -11.91 9.91
CA ALA A 240 5.35 -12.02 8.57
C ALA A 240 3.86 -12.37 8.64
N THR A 241 3.05 -11.75 7.78
CA THR A 241 1.60 -12.03 7.71
C THR A 241 1.28 -13.31 6.95
N ALA A 242 2.25 -13.86 6.22
CA ALA A 242 2.12 -15.04 5.38
C ALA A 242 3.49 -15.73 5.25
N THR A 243 3.46 -17.01 4.92
CA THR A 243 4.64 -17.77 4.52
C THR A 243 4.88 -17.55 3.03
N VAL A 244 6.14 -17.30 2.66
CA VAL A 244 6.57 -17.07 1.28
C VAL A 244 7.58 -18.12 0.91
N GLN A 245 7.24 -18.95 -0.08
CA GLN A 245 8.06 -20.05 -0.55
C GLN A 245 8.46 -19.83 -2.01
N SER A 246 9.69 -20.19 -2.35
CA SER A 246 10.20 -20.17 -3.71
C SER A 246 9.59 -21.31 -4.54
N ALA A 247 8.93 -21.00 -5.66
CA ALA A 247 8.37 -22.04 -6.53
C ALA A 247 9.45 -22.70 -7.40
N GLY A 248 10.32 -21.88 -8.02
CA GLY A 248 11.29 -22.31 -9.03
C GLY A 248 12.69 -21.72 -8.83
N GLY A 249 13.00 -21.21 -7.64
CA GLY A 249 14.19 -20.41 -7.36
C GLY A 249 13.93 -18.91 -7.58
N MET A 250 14.59 -18.06 -6.79
CA MET A 250 14.45 -16.60 -6.90
C MET A 250 15.78 -15.87 -6.70
N GLU A 251 15.91 -14.76 -7.41
CA GLU A 251 16.91 -13.72 -7.12
C GLU A 251 16.21 -12.51 -6.52
N LEU A 252 16.73 -12.02 -5.39
CA LEU A 252 16.12 -10.99 -4.58
C LEU A 252 17.14 -9.88 -4.30
N LEU A 253 16.72 -8.63 -4.34
CA LEU A 253 17.41 -7.56 -3.64
C LEU A 253 16.94 -7.58 -2.19
N GLU A 254 17.84 -7.93 -1.27
CA GLU A 254 17.61 -7.87 0.17
C GLU A 254 18.05 -6.52 0.73
N LEU A 255 17.14 -5.85 1.43
CA LEU A 255 17.40 -4.60 2.15
C LEU A 255 17.16 -4.82 3.64
N ASN A 256 18.23 -4.85 4.42
CA ASN A 256 18.11 -4.94 5.88
C ASN A 256 17.38 -3.69 6.43
N LYS A 257 16.36 -3.90 7.26
CA LYS A 257 15.52 -2.80 7.77
C LYS A 257 16.29 -1.79 8.61
N THR A 258 17.26 -2.24 9.40
CA THR A 258 18.06 -1.33 10.24
C THR A 258 18.90 -0.40 9.38
N VAL A 259 19.53 -0.94 8.33
CA VAL A 259 20.33 -0.17 7.38
C VAL A 259 19.44 0.76 6.55
N LEU A 260 18.31 0.25 6.05
CA LEU A 260 17.33 1.03 5.29
C LEU A 260 16.77 2.18 6.12
N ASN A 261 16.30 1.92 7.34
CA ASN A 261 15.76 2.96 8.21
C ASN A 261 16.77 4.07 8.51
N ARG A 262 18.05 3.72 8.69
CA ARG A 262 19.12 4.72 8.84
C ARG A 262 19.27 5.56 7.57
N ALA A 263 19.32 4.94 6.39
CA ALA A 263 19.42 5.66 5.12
C ALA A 263 18.21 6.59 4.88
N LEU A 264 17.01 6.19 5.27
CA LEU A 264 15.80 7.01 5.19
C LEU A 264 15.85 8.18 6.20
N GLN A 265 16.36 7.96 7.42
CA GLN A 265 16.54 9.02 8.41
C GLN A 265 17.58 10.06 7.97
N ASP A 266 18.69 9.61 7.39
CA ASP A 266 19.79 10.48 6.95
C ASP A 266 19.45 11.27 5.68
N ASN A 267 18.44 10.84 4.92
CA ASN A 267 18.01 11.49 3.68
C ASN A 267 16.47 11.57 3.59
N PRO A 268 15.87 12.69 4.04
CA PRO A 268 14.42 12.89 4.02
C PRO A 268 13.79 12.80 2.63
N SER A 269 14.46 13.29 1.57
CA SER A 269 13.93 13.18 0.20
C SER A 269 13.87 11.73 -0.28
N LEU A 270 14.87 10.91 0.06
CA LEU A 270 14.80 9.47 -0.19
C LEU A 270 13.66 8.83 0.60
N ALA A 271 13.48 9.21 1.87
CA ALA A 271 12.38 8.70 2.69
C ALA A 271 11.01 9.02 2.11
N GLU A 272 10.82 10.25 1.67
CA GLU A 272 9.60 10.69 1.03
C GLU A 272 9.30 9.87 -0.24
N HIS A 273 10.23 9.82 -1.19
CA HIS A 273 10.03 9.05 -2.42
C HIS A 273 9.80 7.56 -2.14
N PHE A 274 10.55 6.98 -1.20
CA PHE A 274 10.41 5.58 -0.81
C PHE A 274 9.05 5.29 -0.17
N PHE A 275 8.60 6.09 0.79
CA PHE A 275 7.30 5.86 1.44
C PHE A 275 6.12 6.22 0.52
N ARG A 276 6.26 7.23 -0.35
CA ARG A 276 5.26 7.53 -1.38
C ARG A 276 5.08 6.35 -2.34
N SER A 277 6.20 5.82 -2.80
CA SER A 277 6.25 4.63 -3.63
C SER A 277 5.58 3.42 -2.97
N LEU A 278 5.90 3.19 -1.68
CA LEU A 278 5.28 2.13 -0.89
C LEU A 278 3.77 2.36 -0.69
N SER A 279 3.35 3.59 -0.44
CA SER A 279 1.94 3.98 -0.35
C SER A 279 1.18 3.68 -1.63
N CYS A 280 1.73 4.02 -2.81
CA CYS A 280 1.11 3.72 -4.09
C CYS A 280 0.90 2.20 -4.29
N MET A 281 1.91 1.38 -3.96
CA MET A 281 1.79 -0.09 -4.06
C MET A 281 0.76 -0.67 -3.09
N LEU A 282 0.76 -0.21 -1.83
CA LEU A 282 -0.20 -0.66 -0.82
C LEU A 282 -1.62 -0.18 -1.14
N SER A 283 -1.76 1.01 -1.73
CA SER A 283 -3.03 1.55 -2.20
C SER A 283 -3.64 0.65 -3.27
N GLN A 284 -2.87 0.32 -4.31
CA GLN A 284 -3.32 -0.58 -5.38
C GLN A 284 -3.73 -1.94 -4.82
N ARG A 285 -2.91 -2.53 -3.95
CA ARG A 285 -3.24 -3.82 -3.31
C ARG A 285 -4.52 -3.74 -2.48
N SER A 286 -4.73 -2.66 -1.71
CA SER A 286 -5.95 -2.51 -0.92
C SER A 286 -7.17 -2.28 -1.82
N ARG A 287 -7.00 -1.54 -2.92
CA ARG A 287 -8.03 -1.35 -3.94
C ARG A 287 -8.48 -2.67 -4.53
N ASP A 288 -7.53 -3.48 -5.01
CA ASP A 288 -7.81 -4.78 -5.62
C ASP A 288 -8.59 -5.69 -4.65
N GLN A 289 -8.23 -5.65 -3.36
CA GLN A 289 -8.96 -6.39 -2.31
C GLN A 289 -10.38 -5.87 -2.06
N LEU A 290 -10.60 -4.55 -2.11
CA LEU A 290 -11.92 -3.95 -1.97
C LEU A 290 -12.81 -4.25 -3.18
N LEU A 291 -12.26 -4.15 -4.40
CA LEU A 291 -12.97 -4.51 -5.62
C LEU A 291 -13.29 -6.01 -5.66
N ALA A 292 -12.35 -6.87 -5.28
CA ALA A 292 -12.60 -8.31 -5.17
C ALA A 292 -13.74 -8.64 -4.19
N ARG A 293 -13.96 -7.83 -3.14
CA ARG A 293 -15.13 -7.99 -2.26
C ARG A 293 -16.44 -7.62 -2.95
N GLN A 294 -16.45 -6.55 -3.76
CA GLN A 294 -17.60 -6.21 -4.59
C GLN A 294 -17.88 -7.33 -5.61
N LEU A 295 -16.85 -7.95 -6.19
CA LEU A 295 -17.00 -9.07 -7.11
C LEU A 295 -17.51 -10.34 -6.40
N ALA A 296 -16.99 -10.65 -5.21
CA ALA A 296 -17.45 -11.77 -4.41
C ALA A 296 -18.94 -11.68 -4.06
N SER A 297 -19.47 -10.48 -3.78
CA SER A 297 -20.91 -10.29 -3.60
C SER A 297 -21.71 -10.51 -4.90
N ARG A 298 -21.13 -10.30 -6.09
CA ARG A 298 -21.76 -10.68 -7.38
C ARG A 298 -22.02 -12.18 -7.46
N SER A 299 -21.05 -13.01 -7.05
CA SER A 299 -21.11 -14.47 -7.19
C SER A 299 -22.14 -15.15 -6.28
N GLN A 300 -22.53 -14.53 -5.17
CA GLN A 300 -23.65 -15.00 -4.34
C GLN A 300 -25.03 -14.65 -4.95
N GLY A 301 -25.07 -13.79 -5.97
CA GLY A 301 -26.30 -13.26 -6.56
C GLY A 301 -26.62 -13.68 -7.99
N ALA A 302 -25.66 -14.09 -8.82
CA ALA A 302 -25.93 -14.56 -10.19
C ALA A 302 -24.76 -15.33 -10.81
N GLU A 303 -25.06 -16.49 -11.41
CA GLU A 303 -24.22 -17.10 -12.45
C GLU A 303 -24.30 -16.26 -13.73
N ARG A 304 -23.13 -16.07 -14.38
CA ARG A 304 -22.89 -15.51 -15.73
C ARG A 304 -23.06 -14.00 -15.89
N GLU A 305 -21.94 -13.32 -16.16
CA GLU A 305 -21.55 -12.86 -17.51
C GLU A 305 -20.16 -12.21 -17.42
N SER A 306 -19.27 -12.67 -18.29
CA SER A 306 -17.97 -12.07 -18.59
C SER A 306 -18.20 -10.86 -19.50
N ASP A 307 -17.58 -9.70 -19.24
CA ASP A 307 -16.64 -9.09 -20.18
C ASP A 307 -15.99 -7.78 -19.70
N GLU A 308 -14.86 -7.48 -20.35
CA GLU A 308 -14.24 -6.17 -20.67
C GLU A 308 -13.95 -5.19 -19.51
N GLY A 309 -12.72 -4.72 -19.24
CA GLY A 309 -11.62 -4.38 -20.12
C GLY A 309 -11.15 -2.97 -19.74
N ASP A 310 -10.24 -2.83 -18.78
CA ASP A 310 -9.72 -1.52 -18.35
C ASP A 310 -8.63 -1.06 -19.35
N GLU A 311 -9.01 -0.17 -20.28
CA GLU A 311 -8.10 0.54 -21.17
C GLU A 311 -7.17 1.47 -20.36
N LEU A 312 -5.87 1.34 -20.60
CA LEU A 312 -4.83 2.10 -19.92
C LEU A 312 -4.70 3.52 -20.50
N ASP A 313 -4.74 4.51 -19.61
CA ASP A 313 -4.58 5.93 -19.94
C ASP A 313 -3.17 6.25 -20.48
N LEU A 314 -3.11 6.86 -21.67
CA LEU A 314 -1.90 7.12 -22.47
C LEU A 314 -0.88 8.04 -21.78
N MET A 315 -1.26 8.78 -20.73
CA MET A 315 -0.35 9.67 -20.00
C MET A 315 0.68 8.95 -19.11
N GLN A 316 0.49 7.66 -18.81
CA GLN A 316 1.45 6.88 -18.01
C GLN A 316 2.69 6.41 -18.79
N LEU A 317 2.70 6.46 -20.13
CA LEU A 317 3.73 5.83 -20.97
C LEU A 317 5.15 6.43 -20.80
N GLY A 318 5.27 7.73 -20.51
CA GLY A 318 6.58 8.38 -20.31
C GLY A 318 7.24 8.08 -18.96
N GLY A 319 6.45 8.01 -17.88
CA GLY A 319 6.91 7.64 -16.53
C GLY A 319 7.25 6.15 -16.43
N ILE A 320 6.43 5.31 -17.09
CA ILE A 320 6.64 3.86 -17.18
C ILE A 320 7.99 3.51 -17.82
N ASN A 321 8.39 4.22 -18.88
CA ASN A 321 9.67 3.95 -19.54
C ASN A 321 10.87 4.24 -18.61
N ARG A 322 10.86 5.38 -17.90
CA ARG A 322 11.92 5.72 -16.94
C ARG A 322 11.96 4.79 -15.73
N ALA A 323 10.80 4.46 -15.16
CA ALA A 323 10.70 3.48 -14.07
C ALA A 323 11.24 2.10 -14.49
N GLY A 324 10.91 1.66 -15.71
CA GLY A 324 11.42 0.42 -16.28
C GLY A 324 12.94 0.44 -16.48
N GLN A 325 13.50 1.54 -16.98
CA GLN A 325 14.95 1.73 -17.13
C GLN A 325 15.67 1.69 -15.78
N ARG A 326 15.13 2.37 -14.76
CA ARG A 326 15.68 2.36 -13.39
C ARG A 326 15.70 0.96 -12.79
N PHE A 327 14.59 0.21 -12.90
CA PHE A 327 14.53 -1.16 -12.41
C PHE A 327 15.51 -2.08 -13.16
N ASN A 328 15.58 -1.97 -14.49
CA ASN A 328 16.51 -2.76 -15.29
C ASN A 328 17.98 -2.44 -14.97
N SER A 329 18.32 -1.16 -14.75
CA SER A 329 19.65 -0.74 -14.32
C SER A 329 20.02 -1.32 -12.95
N LEU A 330 19.08 -1.33 -12.00
CA LEU A 330 19.26 -1.98 -10.70
C LEU A 330 19.51 -3.49 -10.86
N CYS A 331 18.70 -4.20 -11.65
CA CYS A 331 18.90 -5.62 -11.93
C CYS A 331 20.28 -5.89 -12.53
N GLN A 332 20.69 -5.10 -13.52
CA GLN A 332 21.99 -5.24 -14.20
C GLN A 332 23.15 -5.10 -13.21
N LYS A 333 23.12 -4.11 -12.30
CA LYS A 333 24.17 -3.92 -11.27
C LYS A 333 24.38 -5.14 -10.38
N PHE A 334 23.30 -5.83 -10.01
CA PHE A 334 23.38 -7.03 -9.17
C PHE A 334 23.75 -8.27 -9.99
N GLN A 335 23.37 -8.34 -11.26
CA GLN A 335 23.72 -9.44 -12.17
C GLN A 335 25.17 -9.36 -12.68
N SER A 336 25.72 -8.16 -12.87
CA SER A 336 27.10 -7.93 -13.31
C SER A 336 28.15 -8.03 -12.19
N GLY A 337 27.72 -8.06 -10.92
CA GLY A 337 28.62 -8.11 -9.76
C GLY A 337 29.29 -6.78 -9.40
N GLU A 338 28.94 -5.68 -10.08
CA GLU A 338 29.55 -4.36 -9.85
C GLU A 338 29.10 -3.67 -8.54
N GLY A 339 28.09 -4.21 -7.86
CA GLY A 339 27.54 -3.67 -6.60
C GLY A 339 28.14 -4.23 -5.31
N ILE A 340 29.07 -5.19 -5.37
CA ILE A 340 29.69 -5.80 -4.19
C ILE A 340 31.10 -5.23 -4.04
N GLN A 341 31.23 -4.02 -3.49
CA GLN A 341 32.49 -3.63 -2.85
C GLN A 341 32.32 -3.78 -1.33
N PRO A 342 33.24 -4.48 -0.65
CA PRO A 342 33.16 -4.77 0.78
C PRO A 342 33.20 -3.53 1.67
#